data_AF-A0A7K6NH35-F1
#
_entry.id   AF-A0A7K6NH35-F1
#
_cell.length_a   1.000
_cell.length_b   1.000
_cell.length_c   1.000
_cell.angle_alpha   90.00
_cell.angle_beta   90.00
_cell.angle_gamma   90.00
#
_symmetry.space_group_name_H-M   'P 1'
#
loop_
_entity.id
_entity.type
_entity.pdbx_description
1 polymer ?
#
loop_
_entity_poly.entity_id
_entity_poly.type
_entity_poly.pdbx_seq_one_letter_code
_entity_poly.pdbx_strand_id
1 'polypeptide(L)'
;RYAFHSSSWLAAGRADPAAPGRVHFHPDSPAKGAQWMRQIVSFDKLKLTNNLLDDNGHIILNSMHRYQPRFHVVFVDPRRDSERFAHQNFKSFSFPETQFMAVTAYQNHRITQLKIASNPFAKGFRDGEPEP
;
A
#
# COMPACT_ATOMS: atom_id res chain seq x y z
N ARG A 1 -15.45 -2.46 9.36
CA ARG A 1 -15.06 -3.79 8.83
C ARG A 1 -15.99 -4.18 7.69
N TYR A 2 -15.49 -4.92 6.70
CA TYR A 2 -16.29 -5.38 5.56
C TYR A 2 -16.38 -6.92 5.48
N ALA A 3 -17.33 -7.41 4.70
CA ALA A 3 -17.42 -8.80 4.26
C ALA A 3 -17.67 -8.83 2.75
N PHE A 4 -17.25 -9.91 2.08
CA PHE A 4 -17.56 -10.12 0.67
C PHE A 4 -18.67 -11.17 0.56
N HIS A 5 -19.82 -10.78 0.02
CA HIS A 5 -20.98 -11.65 -0.14
C HIS A 5 -21.71 -11.31 -1.44
N SER A 6 -22.20 -12.33 -2.15
CA SER A 6 -22.90 -12.17 -3.43
C SER A 6 -22.15 -11.26 -4.41
N SER A 7 -20.85 -11.52 -4.57
CA SER A 7 -19.95 -10.76 -5.45
C SER A 7 -19.82 -9.26 -5.14
N SER A 8 -20.11 -8.85 -3.90
CA SER A 8 -20.08 -7.45 -3.47
C SER A 8 -19.46 -7.27 -2.08
N TRP A 9 -18.89 -6.08 -1.84
CA TRP A 9 -18.37 -5.70 -0.52
C TRP A 9 -19.48 -5.04 0.30
N LEU A 10 -19.78 -5.59 1.47
CA LEU A 10 -20.79 -5.09 2.40
C LEU A 10 -20.15 -4.68 3.71
N ALA A 11 -20.66 -3.61 4.32
CA ALA A 11 -20.26 -3.23 5.67
C ALA A 11 -20.77 -4.29 6.66
N ALA A 12 -19.86 -4.90 7.42
CA ALA A 12 -20.17 -6.00 8.33
C ALA A 12 -20.13 -5.61 9.81
N GLY A 13 -19.79 -4.35 10.11
CA GLY A 13 -19.71 -3.83 11.47
C GLY A 13 -18.70 -2.71 11.63
N ARG A 14 -18.48 -2.30 12.88
CA ARG A 14 -17.48 -1.29 13.24
C ARG A 14 -16.09 -1.71 12.79
N ALA A 15 -15.22 -0.74 12.55
CA ALA A 15 -13.82 -1.01 12.26
C ALA A 15 -13.13 -1.56 13.53
N ASP A 16 -12.17 -2.46 13.32
CA ASP A 16 -11.26 -2.85 14.39
C ASP A 16 -10.39 -1.63 14.78
N PRO A 17 -9.80 -1.61 15.99
CA PRO A 17 -8.88 -0.55 16.38
C PRO A 17 -7.79 -0.35 15.32
N ALA A 18 -7.46 0.91 15.02
CA ALA A 18 -6.45 1.22 14.02
C ALA A 18 -5.10 0.58 14.41
N ALA A 19 -4.47 -0.10 13.46
CA ALA A 19 -3.10 -0.57 13.63
C ALA A 19 -2.17 0.64 13.88
N PRO A 20 -1.05 0.45 14.61
CA PRO A 20 -0.05 1.50 14.78
C PRO A 20 0.34 2.11 13.44
N GLY A 21 0.25 3.43 13.34
CA GLY A 21 0.59 4.14 12.11
C GLY A 21 2.04 3.89 11.74
N ARG A 22 2.28 3.33 10.56
CA ARG A 22 3.62 3.14 10.00
C ARG A 22 3.75 3.85 8.67
N VAL A 23 4.93 4.37 8.43
CA VAL A 23 5.33 5.00 7.17
C VAL A 23 6.46 4.19 6.56
N HIS A 24 6.50 4.15 5.23
CA HIS A 24 7.58 3.52 4.49
C HIS A 24 8.32 4.60 3.70
N PHE A 25 9.60 4.78 4.00
CA PHE A 25 10.47 5.69 3.26
C PHE A 25 11.06 4.97 2.05
N HIS A 26 11.18 5.66 0.93
CA HIS A 26 11.91 5.14 -0.22
C HIS A 26 13.38 4.88 0.19
N PRO A 27 14.01 3.75 -0.20
CA PRO A 27 15.39 3.42 0.19
C PRO A 27 16.42 4.50 -0.14
N ASP A 28 16.23 5.22 -1.26
CA ASP A 28 17.11 6.31 -1.69
C ASP A 28 16.86 7.64 -0.94
N SER A 29 15.93 7.68 0.01
CA SER A 29 15.66 8.90 0.79
C SER A 29 16.68 9.08 1.92
N PRO A 30 17.17 10.32 2.18
CA PRO A 30 16.89 11.54 1.43
C PRO A 30 17.77 11.67 0.17
N ALA A 31 17.21 12.25 -0.90
CA ALA A 31 17.94 12.58 -2.11
C ALA A 31 17.55 13.95 -2.68
N LYS A 32 18.44 14.52 -3.51
CA LYS A 32 18.20 15.80 -4.19
C LYS A 32 16.99 15.70 -5.12
N GLY A 33 16.23 16.77 -5.26
CA GLY A 33 15.08 16.83 -6.19
C GLY A 33 15.45 16.44 -7.63
N ALA A 34 16.64 16.87 -8.09
CA ALA A 34 17.15 16.50 -9.41
C ALA A 34 17.41 15.00 -9.60
N GLN A 35 17.61 14.23 -8.52
CA GLN A 35 17.74 12.78 -8.59
C GLN A 35 16.37 12.13 -8.74
N TRP A 36 15.37 12.57 -7.95
CA TRP A 36 13.99 12.08 -8.05
C TRP A 36 13.35 12.32 -9.40
N MET A 37 13.67 13.45 -10.06
CA MET A 37 13.09 13.81 -11.35
C MET A 37 13.72 13.08 -12.56
N ARG A 38 14.80 12.30 -12.37
CA ARG A 38 15.50 11.64 -13.49
C ARG A 38 14.75 10.43 -14.05
N GLN A 39 13.98 9.75 -13.23
CA GLN A 39 13.30 8.51 -13.60
C GLN A 39 12.08 8.27 -12.71
N ILE A 40 11.29 7.26 -13.06
CA ILE A 40 10.15 6.83 -12.25
C ILE A 40 10.64 6.41 -10.86
N VAL A 41 9.93 6.88 -9.83
CA VAL A 41 10.14 6.48 -8.42
C VAL A 41 9.25 5.27 -8.13
N SER A 42 9.84 4.17 -7.69
CA SER A 42 9.14 2.91 -7.44
C SER A 42 9.25 2.49 -5.97
N PHE A 43 8.15 2.03 -5.40
CA PHE A 43 8.08 1.47 -4.04
C PHE A 43 7.90 -0.06 -4.08
N ASP A 44 8.68 -0.73 -4.92
CA ASP A 44 8.62 -2.17 -5.18
C ASP A 44 8.99 -3.05 -3.97
N LYS A 45 9.77 -2.51 -3.03
CA LYS A 45 10.15 -3.18 -1.77
C LYS A 45 9.14 -3.01 -0.64
N LEU A 46 8.08 -2.22 -0.83
CA LEU A 46 7.05 -2.02 0.19
C LEU A 46 6.30 -3.35 0.44
N LYS A 47 6.13 -3.69 1.72
CA LYS A 47 5.40 -4.89 2.15
C LYS A 47 4.30 -4.54 3.13
N LEU A 48 3.23 -5.33 3.06
CA LEU A 48 2.06 -5.24 3.92
C LEU A 48 2.04 -6.47 4.83
N THR A 49 1.61 -6.31 6.08
CA THR A 49 1.50 -7.40 7.05
C THR A 49 0.26 -7.24 7.91
N ASN A 50 -0.26 -8.34 8.45
CA ASN A 50 -1.29 -8.35 9.49
C ASN A 50 -0.70 -8.65 10.88
N ASN A 51 0.61 -8.85 10.99
CA ASN A 51 1.28 -9.04 12.27
C ASN A 51 1.42 -7.69 12.99
N LEU A 52 0.69 -7.51 14.08
CA LEU A 52 0.74 -6.28 14.90
C LEU A 52 2.10 -6.07 15.59
N LEU A 53 2.89 -7.13 15.72
CA LEU A 53 4.22 -7.16 16.36
C LEU A 53 5.34 -7.26 15.32
N ASP A 54 5.12 -6.81 14.08
CA ASP A 54 6.15 -6.86 13.05
C ASP A 54 7.33 -5.93 13.36
N ASP A 55 8.55 -6.44 13.51
CA ASP A 55 9.74 -5.60 13.78
C ASP A 55 10.51 -5.20 12.51
N ASN A 56 10.04 -5.62 11.33
CA ASN A 56 10.72 -5.37 10.05
C ASN A 56 10.37 -4.03 9.41
N GLY A 57 9.53 -3.21 10.06
CA GLY A 57 9.06 -1.94 9.53
C GLY A 57 8.07 -2.06 8.38
N HIS A 58 7.41 -3.21 8.21
CA HIS A 58 6.34 -3.37 7.22
C HIS A 58 5.10 -2.59 7.63
N ILE A 59 4.26 -2.22 6.65
CA ILE A 59 3.01 -1.51 6.90
C ILE A 59 1.97 -2.50 7.44
N ILE A 60 1.51 -2.25 8.66
CA ILE A 60 0.54 -3.11 9.35
C ILE A 60 -0.88 -2.70 8.95
N LEU A 61 -1.67 -3.66 8.47
CA LEU A 61 -3.05 -3.45 8.06
C LEU A 61 -3.97 -4.50 8.71
N ASN A 62 -5.17 -4.07 9.09
CA ASN A 62 -6.24 -4.96 9.50
C ASN A 62 -6.89 -5.58 8.27
N SER A 63 -7.04 -6.91 8.29
CA SER A 63 -7.78 -7.63 7.23
C SER A 63 -9.23 -7.14 7.16
N MET A 64 -9.82 -7.19 5.98
CA MET A 64 -11.21 -6.78 5.69
C MET A 64 -11.50 -5.30 5.96
N HIS A 65 -10.48 -4.45 5.82
CA HIS A 65 -10.59 -3.00 5.90
C HIS A 65 -10.15 -2.33 4.59
N ARG A 66 -10.76 -1.18 4.30
CA ARG A 66 -10.45 -0.36 3.12
C ARG A 66 -9.35 0.64 3.44
N TYR A 67 -8.37 0.75 2.57
CA TYR A 67 -7.24 1.64 2.72
C TYR A 67 -7.05 2.54 1.49
N GLN A 68 -6.52 3.74 1.73
CA GLN A 68 -6.10 4.71 0.71
C GLN A 68 -4.59 4.91 0.85
N PRO A 69 -3.77 4.43 -0.11
CA PRO A 69 -2.38 4.82 -0.20
C PRO A 69 -2.24 6.35 -0.32
N ARG A 70 -1.26 6.91 0.38
CA ARG A 70 -0.90 8.33 0.30
C ARG A 70 0.60 8.44 0.03
N PHE A 71 0.96 9.29 -0.93
CA PHE A 71 2.33 9.59 -1.27
C PHE A 71 2.71 10.96 -0.69
N HIS A 72 3.84 11.04 0.00
CA HIS A 72 4.28 12.25 0.66
C HIS A 72 5.65 12.66 0.15
N VAL A 73 5.78 13.91 -0.30
CA VAL A 73 7.07 14.53 -0.59
C VAL A 73 7.39 15.46 0.57
N VAL A 74 8.48 15.17 1.28
CA VAL A 74 8.93 15.95 2.44
C VAL A 74 10.23 16.65 2.06
N PHE A 75 10.24 17.97 2.17
CA PHE A 75 11.44 18.77 2.09
C PHE A 75 12.20 18.67 3.42
N VAL A 76 13.36 18.04 3.40
CA VAL A 76 14.23 17.93 4.57
C VAL A 76 15.11 19.17 4.64
N ASP A 77 14.83 20.06 5.60
CA ASP A 77 15.66 21.23 5.86
C ASP A 77 16.89 20.81 6.68
N PRO A 78 18.13 21.00 6.17
CA PRO A 78 19.35 20.64 6.89
C PRO A 78 19.67 21.54 8.10
N ARG A 79 18.90 22.63 8.34
CA ARG A 79 19.09 23.50 9.50
C ARG A 79 18.70 22.81 10.80
N ARG A 80 19.36 23.20 11.90
CA ARG A 80 19.15 22.63 13.24
C ARG A 80 17.77 22.91 13.85
N ASP A 81 17.05 23.91 13.37
CA ASP A 81 15.73 24.32 13.85
C ASP A 81 14.58 23.85 12.95
N SER A 82 14.84 22.91 12.04
CA SER A 82 13.90 22.42 11.03
C SER A 82 12.60 21.84 11.60
N GLU A 83 12.60 21.35 12.84
CA GLU A 83 11.39 20.88 13.53
C GLU A 83 10.32 21.98 13.66
N ARG A 84 10.72 23.26 13.72
CA ARG A 84 9.79 24.39 13.80
C ARG A 84 8.89 24.51 12.58
N PHE A 85 9.29 23.96 11.44
CA PHE A 85 8.57 24.02 10.16
C PHE A 85 8.11 22.66 9.64
N ALA A 86 8.20 21.60 10.46
CA ALA A 86 7.87 20.22 10.07
C ALA A 86 6.40 20.02 9.62
N HIS A 87 5.51 20.94 9.98
CA HIS A 87 4.10 20.90 9.57
C HIS A 87 3.85 21.58 8.20
N GLN A 88 4.85 22.28 7.64
CA GLN A 88 4.74 23.02 6.37
C GLN A 88 5.67 22.47 5.28
N ASN A 89 6.61 21.59 5.63
CA ASN A 89 7.64 21.11 4.72
C ASN A 89 7.23 19.86 3.92
N PHE A 90 5.94 19.55 3.80
CA PHE A 90 5.50 18.39 3.04
C PHE A 90 4.29 18.67 2.15
N LYS A 91 4.22 17.91 1.05
CA LYS A 91 3.06 17.84 0.16
C LYS A 91 2.55 16.40 0.12
N SER A 92 1.25 16.25 0.26
CA SER A 92 0.58 14.94 0.20
C SER A 92 -0.19 14.78 -1.10
N PHE A 93 -0.11 13.58 -1.66
CA PHE A 93 -0.82 13.17 -2.87
C PHE A 93 -1.60 11.90 -2.57
N SER A 94 -2.84 11.86 -3.03
CA SER A 94 -3.73 10.70 -2.89
C SER A 94 -4.36 10.42 -4.25
N PHE A 95 -4.35 9.16 -4.65
CA PHE A 95 -4.91 8.70 -5.92
C PHE A 95 -6.09 7.76 -5.59
N PRO A 96 -7.36 8.20 -5.72
CA PRO A 96 -8.53 7.39 -5.34
C PRO A 96 -8.57 5.99 -5.99
N GLU A 97 -8.07 5.87 -7.21
CA GLU A 97 -7.95 4.61 -7.96
C GLU A 97 -7.00 3.59 -7.33
N THR A 98 -6.17 4.00 -6.36
CA THR A 98 -5.26 3.12 -5.61
C THR A 98 -5.86 2.56 -4.33
N GLN A 99 -7.13 2.86 -4.04
CA GLN A 99 -7.82 2.27 -2.88
C GLN A 99 -7.91 0.75 -3.01
N PHE A 100 -7.79 0.06 -1.88
CA PHE A 100 -7.88 -1.39 -1.85
C PHE A 100 -8.47 -1.91 -0.54
N MET A 101 -8.87 -3.17 -0.56
CA MET A 101 -9.26 -3.96 0.61
C MET A 101 -8.10 -4.84 1.02
N ALA A 102 -7.60 -4.69 2.25
CA ALA A 102 -6.63 -5.63 2.80
C ALA A 102 -7.34 -6.97 3.08
N VAL A 103 -6.76 -8.08 2.63
CA VAL A 103 -7.34 -9.42 2.80
C VAL A 103 -6.22 -10.43 3.05
N THR A 104 -6.52 -11.50 3.77
CA THR A 104 -5.60 -12.64 3.95
C THR A 104 -5.67 -13.64 2.80
N ALA A 105 -6.78 -13.64 2.06
CA ALA A 105 -6.97 -14.41 0.83
C ALA A 105 -7.92 -13.65 -0.12
N TYR A 106 -7.73 -13.81 -1.43
CA TYR A 106 -8.58 -13.16 -2.42
C TYR A 106 -10.05 -13.59 -2.26
N GLN A 107 -10.94 -12.60 -2.23
CA GLN A 107 -12.39 -12.82 -2.09
C GLN A 107 -13.11 -12.83 -3.44
N ASN A 108 -12.63 -12.03 -4.40
CA ASN A 108 -13.20 -11.92 -5.73
C ASN A 108 -12.28 -12.62 -6.74
N HIS A 109 -12.77 -13.70 -7.36
CA HIS A 109 -12.01 -14.48 -8.34
C HIS A 109 -11.53 -13.66 -9.53
N ARG A 110 -12.27 -12.61 -9.94
CA ARG A 110 -11.85 -11.71 -11.03
C ARG A 110 -10.57 -10.96 -10.69
N ILE A 111 -10.38 -10.60 -9.41
CA ILE A 111 -9.13 -9.98 -8.94
C ILE A 111 -7.99 -11.00 -8.98
N THR A 112 -8.25 -12.26 -8.58
CA THR A 112 -7.25 -13.32 -8.67
C THR A 112 -6.79 -13.52 -10.12
N GLN A 113 -7.73 -13.65 -11.06
CA GLN A 113 -7.43 -13.79 -12.50
C GLN A 113 -6.63 -12.60 -13.04
N LEU A 114 -7.05 -11.36 -12.71
CA LEU A 114 -6.32 -10.16 -13.09
C LEU A 114 -4.88 -10.17 -12.56
N LYS A 115 -4.69 -10.56 -11.29
CA LYS A 115 -3.36 -10.64 -10.67
C LYS A 115 -2.50 -11.74 -11.31
N ILE A 116 -3.07 -12.89 -11.63
CA ILE A 116 -2.37 -13.98 -12.36
C ILE A 116 -1.91 -13.50 -13.75
N ALA A 117 -2.80 -12.84 -14.50
CA ALA A 117 -2.52 -12.35 -15.84
C ALA A 117 -1.45 -11.23 -15.85
N SER A 118 -1.50 -10.30 -14.90
CA SER A 118 -0.64 -9.11 -14.91
C SER A 118 0.68 -9.26 -14.15
N ASN A 119 0.76 -10.10 -13.11
CA ASN A 119 1.96 -10.23 -12.29
C ASN A 119 2.94 -11.28 -12.89
N PRO A 120 4.18 -10.90 -13.28
CA PRO A 120 5.17 -11.85 -13.80
C PRO A 120 5.46 -13.03 -12.86
N PHE A 121 5.42 -12.81 -11.54
CA PHE A 121 5.68 -13.85 -10.54
C PHE A 121 4.56 -14.91 -10.44
N ALA A 122 3.39 -14.65 -11.03
CA ALA A 122 2.25 -15.56 -11.03
C ALA A 122 2.08 -16.31 -12.38
N LYS A 123 3.08 -16.24 -13.28
CA LYS A 123 2.98 -16.82 -14.63
C LYS A 123 2.65 -18.31 -14.64
N GLY A 124 3.12 -19.09 -13.66
CA GLY A 124 2.87 -20.53 -13.58
C GLY A 124 1.40 -20.93 -13.39
N PHE A 125 0.51 -19.98 -13.06
CA PHE A 125 -0.93 -20.23 -12.90
C PHE A 125 -1.76 -19.84 -14.12
N ARG A 126 -1.13 -19.40 -15.22
CA ARG A 126 -1.84 -18.91 -16.42
C ARG A 126 -2.37 -20.01 -17.33
N ASP A 127 -1.65 -21.13 -17.41
CA ASP A 127 -1.92 -22.20 -18.39
C ASP A 127 -2.74 -23.36 -17.77
N GLY A 128 -3.60 -23.04 -16.79
CA GLY A 128 -4.29 -24.01 -15.94
C GLY A 128 -5.75 -24.36 -16.31
N GLU A 129 -6.25 -23.95 -17.48
CA GLU A 129 -7.51 -24.49 -18.01
C GLU A 129 -7.21 -25.54 -19.09
N PRO A 130 -7.53 -26.83 -18.88
CA PRO A 130 -7.85 -27.70 -20.00
C PRO A 130 -9.16 -27.19 -20.61
N GLU A 131 -9.19 -26.90 -21.92
CA GLU A 131 -10.45 -26.69 -22.64
C GLU A 131 -11.37 -27.92 -22.45
N PRO A 132 -12.68 -27.73 -22.25
CA PRO A 132 -13.66 -28.82 -22.35
C PRO A 132 -13.79 -29.34 -23.79
#